data_AF-A0AAE7BHQ0-F1
#
_entry.id   AF-A0AAE7BHQ0-F1
#
_cell.length_a   1.000
_cell.length_b   1.000
_cell.length_c   1.000
_cell.angle_alpha   90.00
_cell.angle_beta   90.00
_cell.angle_gamma   90.00
#
_symmetry.space_group_name_H-M   'P 1'
#
loop_
_entity.id
_entity.type
_entity.pdbx_description
1 polymer ?
#
loop_
_entity_poly.entity_id
_entity_poly.type
_entity_poly.pdbx_seq_one_letter_code
_entity_poly.pdbx_strand_id
1 'polypeptide(L)'
;MRLLHTSDWHLGHIFHGHAREEDFDAVLAEIVAIAQESQPDLIVHSGDLFHHSRPTIRAMSRAMDTLIELAAIAPTVVLAGNHDSPAYFKFFSSMNGPLRGRGLFFADRFRPADDGGVLTFDACGGEQRIRLAVLPFVHPNHFWQHSATGTSYADYAEGMRGLQAELMRAMHEGYDPDRDILLFAAHVYVTGAQGSRGGRAVDDRFETGPENLPEVSYAALGHIHRPQPVRGAKCIARYAGSPLAMDFGEADESKSVVIVDADPGRPVRALPRRLSSGRRLAHFPGTLEELKAAAAQYDGTFLKAVIAGEEPDGLLSQKIAEIVPNAILVNPVPAREAAAEAVMDGDPGEEPELPDAFRAYLASEGVSGAAAESTVTAFTHLLNELNDETLPPVPAEDMLRAALENTWTEAS
;
A
#
# COMPACT_ATOMS: atom_id res chain seq x y z
N MET A 1 -1.77 -27.61 14.64
CA MET A 1 -2.89 -26.87 14.00
C MET A 1 -2.44 -26.22 12.69
N ARG A 2 -3.40 -25.78 11.86
CA ARG A 2 -3.16 -25.10 10.57
C ARG A 2 -4.00 -23.84 10.40
N LEU A 3 -3.41 -22.81 9.82
CA LEU A 3 -4.06 -21.55 9.45
C LEU A 3 -3.97 -21.33 7.93
N LEU A 4 -5.03 -20.80 7.33
CA LEU A 4 -4.99 -20.17 6.01
C LEU A 4 -5.07 -18.64 6.17
N HIS A 5 -4.12 -17.93 5.58
CA HIS A 5 -4.03 -16.47 5.63
C HIS A 5 -4.12 -15.87 4.22
N THR A 6 -5.09 -14.97 4.03
CA THR A 6 -5.33 -14.18 2.81
C THR A 6 -5.58 -12.71 3.18
N SER A 7 -5.55 -11.79 2.22
CA SER A 7 -5.70 -10.35 2.48
C SER A 7 -6.00 -9.59 1.19
N ASP A 8 -6.36 -8.31 1.33
CA ASP A 8 -6.33 -7.28 0.27
C ASP A 8 -7.10 -7.71 -1.00
N TRP A 9 -8.30 -8.29 -0.82
CA TRP A 9 -9.14 -8.72 -1.94
C TRP A 9 -9.62 -7.56 -2.80
N HIS A 10 -9.86 -6.38 -2.21
CA HIS A 10 -10.34 -5.20 -2.92
C HIS A 10 -11.51 -5.49 -3.88
N LEU A 11 -12.53 -6.17 -3.40
CA LEU A 11 -13.69 -6.49 -4.22
C LEU A 11 -14.40 -5.21 -4.69
N GLY A 12 -14.73 -5.17 -5.98
CA GLY A 12 -15.27 -3.98 -6.65
C GLY A 12 -14.22 -3.08 -7.31
N HIS A 13 -12.94 -3.49 -7.32
CA HIS A 13 -11.91 -2.82 -8.11
C HIS A 13 -12.20 -2.89 -9.62
N ILE A 14 -12.10 -1.75 -10.29
CA ILE A 14 -12.21 -1.60 -11.75
C ILE A 14 -10.83 -1.24 -12.28
N PHE A 15 -10.29 -2.06 -13.18
CA PHE A 15 -8.91 -1.91 -13.65
C PHE A 15 -8.87 -1.14 -14.97
N HIS A 16 -8.46 0.13 -14.94
CA HIS A 16 -8.43 1.02 -16.12
C HIS A 16 -9.76 1.05 -16.91
N GLY A 17 -10.90 1.03 -16.22
CA GLY A 17 -12.23 1.00 -16.86
C GLY A 17 -12.71 -0.41 -17.25
N HIS A 18 -11.89 -1.44 -17.03
CA HIS A 18 -12.27 -2.83 -17.30
C HIS A 18 -12.74 -3.55 -16.02
N ALA A 19 -13.85 -4.26 -16.18
CA ALA A 19 -14.39 -5.21 -15.21
C ALA A 19 -13.40 -6.37 -14.96
N ARG A 20 -13.28 -6.73 -13.68
CA ARG A 20 -12.38 -7.79 -13.15
C ARG A 20 -13.17 -8.87 -12.39
N GLU A 21 -14.50 -8.82 -12.47
CA GLU A 21 -15.41 -9.67 -11.70
C GLU A 21 -15.15 -11.16 -11.92
N GLU A 22 -14.96 -11.59 -13.17
CA GLU A 22 -14.65 -12.97 -13.51
C GLU A 22 -13.28 -13.40 -12.97
N ASP A 23 -12.31 -12.49 -12.95
CA ASP A 23 -10.98 -12.76 -12.37
C ASP A 23 -11.10 -12.96 -10.85
N PHE A 24 -11.91 -12.14 -10.19
CA PHE A 24 -12.22 -12.30 -8.77
C PHE A 24 -12.98 -13.59 -8.48
N ASP A 25 -14.01 -13.92 -9.27
CA ASP A 25 -14.76 -15.17 -9.10
C ASP A 25 -13.83 -16.39 -9.20
N ALA A 26 -12.93 -16.39 -10.20
CA ALA A 26 -11.99 -17.49 -10.40
C ALA A 26 -10.98 -17.63 -9.25
N VAL A 27 -10.37 -16.52 -8.80
CA VAL A 27 -9.36 -16.58 -7.73
C VAL A 27 -9.96 -16.87 -6.35
N LEU A 28 -11.17 -16.38 -6.08
CA LEU A 28 -11.88 -16.69 -4.82
C LEU A 28 -12.27 -18.16 -4.77
N ALA A 29 -12.73 -18.74 -5.88
CA ALA A 29 -12.97 -20.18 -5.98
C ALA A 29 -11.68 -20.99 -5.77
N GLU A 30 -10.54 -20.53 -6.31
CA GLU A 30 -9.23 -21.16 -6.05
C GLU A 30 -8.84 -21.09 -4.55
N ILE A 31 -9.08 -19.97 -3.88
CA ILE A 31 -8.83 -19.82 -2.43
C ILE A 31 -9.72 -20.78 -1.62
N VAL A 32 -11.00 -20.91 -1.96
CA VAL A 32 -11.91 -21.87 -1.33
C VAL A 32 -11.41 -23.30 -1.56
N ALA A 33 -11.00 -23.65 -2.77
CA ALA A 33 -10.44 -24.97 -3.07
C ALA A 33 -9.17 -25.26 -2.26
N ILE A 34 -8.28 -24.28 -2.11
CA ILE A 34 -7.08 -24.40 -1.26
C ILE A 34 -7.47 -24.59 0.21
N ALA A 35 -8.49 -23.88 0.70
CA ALA A 35 -9.01 -24.08 2.06
C ALA A 35 -9.56 -25.50 2.26
N GLN A 36 -10.31 -26.02 1.28
CA GLN A 36 -10.83 -27.39 1.30
C GLN A 36 -9.70 -28.44 1.26
N GLU A 37 -8.67 -28.26 0.43
CA GLU A 37 -7.51 -29.16 0.37
C GLU A 37 -6.71 -29.14 1.66
N SER A 38 -6.48 -27.95 2.21
CA SER A 38 -5.57 -27.76 3.35
C SER A 38 -6.22 -28.07 4.71
N GLN A 39 -7.55 -28.02 4.81
CA GLN A 39 -8.33 -28.26 6.04
C GLN A 39 -7.77 -27.45 7.23
N PRO A 40 -7.76 -26.11 7.16
CA PRO A 40 -7.24 -25.29 8.25
C PRO A 40 -8.15 -25.37 9.48
N ASP A 41 -7.58 -25.16 10.67
CA ASP A 41 -8.33 -24.95 11.92
C ASP A 41 -8.86 -23.51 12.03
N LEU A 42 -8.25 -22.57 11.30
CA LEU A 42 -8.62 -21.16 11.27
C LEU A 42 -8.32 -20.52 9.90
N ILE A 43 -9.16 -19.59 9.46
CA ILE A 43 -8.94 -18.76 8.28
C ILE A 43 -8.89 -17.30 8.71
N VAL A 44 -7.90 -16.55 8.24
CA VAL A 44 -7.74 -15.11 8.52
C VAL A 44 -7.67 -14.32 7.22
N HIS A 45 -8.53 -13.32 7.11
CA HIS A 45 -8.50 -12.26 6.10
C HIS A 45 -8.05 -10.94 6.75
N SER A 46 -6.81 -10.52 6.52
CA SER A 46 -6.17 -9.40 7.25
C SER A 46 -6.46 -7.99 6.69
N GLY A 47 -7.67 -7.75 6.18
CA GLY A 47 -8.14 -6.43 5.78
C GLY A 47 -8.21 -6.17 4.28
N ASP A 48 -8.85 -5.05 3.95
CA ASP A 48 -9.17 -4.58 2.59
C ASP A 48 -9.98 -5.60 1.79
N LEU A 49 -11.10 -6.02 2.37
CA LEU A 49 -12.08 -6.89 1.72
C LEU A 49 -12.70 -6.21 0.50
N PHE A 50 -12.99 -4.91 0.61
CA PHE A 50 -13.57 -4.09 -0.46
C PHE A 50 -12.59 -3.05 -0.98
N HIS A 51 -12.72 -2.69 -2.25
CA HIS A 51 -11.89 -1.64 -2.84
C HIS A 51 -12.25 -0.23 -2.32
N HIS A 52 -13.48 -0.03 -1.86
CA HIS A 52 -13.97 1.26 -1.37
C HIS A 52 -14.89 1.06 -0.16
N SER A 53 -14.97 2.07 0.70
CA SER A 53 -15.79 2.06 1.92
C SER A 53 -17.30 2.03 1.66
N ARG A 54 -17.70 2.26 0.41
CA ARG A 54 -19.08 2.11 -0.09
C ARG A 54 -19.09 1.04 -1.19
N PRO A 55 -19.02 -0.27 -0.84
CA PRO A 55 -19.02 -1.33 -1.83
C PRO A 55 -20.35 -1.41 -2.58
N THR A 56 -20.31 -1.91 -3.81
CA THR A 56 -21.52 -2.22 -4.57
C THR A 56 -22.20 -3.46 -4.01
N ILE A 57 -23.51 -3.62 -4.25
CA ILE A 57 -24.26 -4.81 -3.85
C ILE A 57 -23.63 -6.09 -4.43
N ARG A 58 -23.12 -6.03 -5.67
CA ARG A 58 -22.45 -7.16 -6.32
C ARG A 58 -21.17 -7.55 -5.59
N ALA A 59 -20.32 -6.58 -5.23
CA ALA A 59 -19.11 -6.84 -4.45
C ALA A 59 -19.46 -7.42 -3.07
N MET A 60 -20.47 -6.86 -2.41
CA MET A 60 -20.93 -7.33 -1.10
C MET A 60 -21.48 -8.77 -1.16
N SER A 61 -22.29 -9.11 -2.15
CA SER A 61 -22.80 -10.48 -2.35
C SER A 61 -21.64 -11.45 -2.54
N ARG A 62 -20.74 -11.17 -3.49
CA ARG A 62 -19.55 -12.01 -3.77
C ARG A 62 -18.70 -12.25 -2.52
N ALA A 63 -18.43 -11.19 -1.77
CA ALA A 63 -17.67 -11.27 -0.52
C ALA A 63 -18.37 -12.20 0.46
N MET A 64 -19.67 -12.00 0.71
CA MET A 64 -20.42 -12.77 1.68
C MET A 64 -20.59 -14.23 1.26
N ASP A 65 -20.87 -14.50 -0.02
CA ASP A 65 -21.00 -15.86 -0.55
C ASP A 65 -19.70 -16.64 -0.34
N THR A 66 -18.56 -16.06 -0.74
CA THR A 66 -17.24 -16.68 -0.56
C THR A 66 -16.88 -16.87 0.92
N LEU A 67 -17.13 -15.86 1.75
CA LEU A 67 -16.83 -15.95 3.19
C LEU A 67 -17.68 -17.01 3.89
N ILE A 68 -18.94 -17.18 3.50
CA ILE A 68 -19.81 -18.24 4.02
C ILE A 68 -19.26 -19.63 3.66
N GLU A 69 -18.76 -19.81 2.43
CA GLU A 69 -18.10 -21.05 2.01
C GLU A 69 -16.84 -21.34 2.83
N LEU A 70 -15.98 -20.33 3.03
CA LEU A 70 -14.79 -20.47 3.88
C LEU A 70 -15.17 -20.80 5.33
N ALA A 71 -16.18 -20.14 5.88
CA ALA A 71 -16.65 -20.38 7.25
C ALA A 71 -17.32 -21.74 7.46
N ALA A 72 -17.77 -22.40 6.38
CA ALA A 72 -18.23 -23.78 6.43
C ALA A 72 -17.07 -24.78 6.55
N ILE A 73 -15.85 -24.38 6.18
CA ILE A 73 -14.64 -25.20 6.30
C ILE A 73 -14.02 -25.01 7.70
N ALA A 74 -13.81 -23.75 8.10
CA ALA A 74 -13.20 -23.40 9.38
C ALA A 74 -13.65 -22.02 9.86
N PRO A 75 -13.58 -21.71 11.17
CA PRO A 75 -13.77 -20.35 11.66
C PRO A 75 -12.96 -19.34 10.82
N THR A 76 -13.62 -18.28 10.36
CA THR A 76 -13.07 -17.30 9.44
C THR A 76 -13.15 -15.91 10.06
N VAL A 77 -12.00 -15.30 10.28
CA VAL A 77 -11.85 -13.97 10.89
C VAL A 77 -11.47 -12.96 9.82
N VAL A 78 -12.25 -11.90 9.69
CA VAL A 78 -12.06 -10.84 8.69
C VAL A 78 -11.85 -9.52 9.41
N LEU A 79 -10.68 -8.92 9.21
CA LEU A 79 -10.36 -7.59 9.73
C LEU A 79 -10.81 -6.53 8.73
N ALA A 80 -11.20 -5.36 9.22
CA ALA A 80 -11.36 -4.18 8.38
C ALA A 80 -9.99 -3.56 8.08
N GLY A 81 -9.70 -3.34 6.80
CA GLY A 81 -8.54 -2.54 6.37
C GLY A 81 -8.88 -1.05 6.26
N ASN A 82 -7.99 -0.26 5.65
CA ASN A 82 -8.20 1.18 5.48
C ASN A 82 -9.22 1.53 4.39
N HIS A 83 -9.54 0.60 3.49
CA HIS A 83 -10.58 0.78 2.47
C HIS A 83 -11.97 0.38 2.98
N ASP A 84 -12.03 -0.48 3.99
CA ASP A 84 -13.27 -1.03 4.50
C ASP A 84 -14.03 -0.03 5.39
N SER A 85 -15.35 -0.22 5.48
CA SER A 85 -16.17 0.57 6.43
C SER A 85 -16.41 -0.24 7.70
N PRO A 86 -16.01 0.28 8.88
CA PRO A 86 -16.36 -0.32 10.17
C PRO A 86 -17.87 -0.52 10.35
N ALA A 87 -18.69 0.40 9.83
CA ALA A 87 -20.15 0.30 9.93
C ALA A 87 -20.70 -0.92 9.16
N TYR A 88 -20.15 -1.20 7.97
CA TYR A 88 -20.53 -2.40 7.22
C TYR A 88 -20.05 -3.67 7.91
N PHE A 89 -18.83 -3.71 8.44
CA PHE A 89 -18.33 -4.86 9.19
C PHE A 89 -19.18 -5.16 10.43
N LYS A 90 -19.58 -4.11 11.18
CA LYS A 90 -20.52 -4.25 12.29
C LYS A 90 -21.88 -4.79 11.83
N PHE A 91 -22.38 -4.35 10.69
CA PHE A 91 -23.61 -4.87 10.10
C PHE A 91 -23.47 -6.34 9.66
N PHE A 92 -22.35 -6.73 9.03
CA PHE A 92 -22.09 -8.12 8.66
C PHE A 92 -21.98 -9.01 9.89
N SER A 93 -21.32 -8.54 10.95
CA SER A 93 -21.24 -9.25 12.23
C SER A 93 -22.63 -9.52 12.83
N SER A 94 -23.55 -8.56 12.79
CA SER A 94 -24.90 -8.75 13.35
C SER A 94 -25.77 -9.74 12.55
N MET A 95 -25.51 -9.86 11.24
CA MET A 95 -26.23 -10.73 10.31
C MET A 95 -25.61 -12.13 10.17
N ASN A 96 -24.28 -12.22 10.24
CA ASN A 96 -23.52 -13.41 9.88
C ASN A 96 -22.58 -13.89 10.98
N GLY A 97 -22.59 -13.27 12.16
CA GLY A 97 -21.66 -13.61 13.24
C GLY A 97 -21.86 -15.00 13.87
N PRO A 98 -20.98 -15.39 14.80
CA PRO A 98 -21.03 -16.69 15.51
C PRO A 98 -22.34 -16.93 16.26
N LEU A 99 -22.96 -15.87 16.78
CA LEU A 99 -24.26 -15.94 17.46
C LEU A 99 -25.41 -16.38 16.53
N ARG A 100 -25.20 -16.40 15.21
CA ARG A 100 -26.14 -16.90 14.20
C ARG A 100 -25.79 -18.33 13.74
N GLY A 101 -24.86 -19.00 14.42
CA GLY A 101 -24.41 -20.35 14.07
C GLY A 101 -23.47 -20.39 12.85
N ARG A 102 -22.92 -19.24 12.44
CA ARG A 102 -21.98 -19.12 11.32
C ARG A 102 -20.57 -18.90 11.86
N GLY A 103 -19.56 -19.61 11.37
CA GLY A 103 -18.16 -19.45 11.78
C GLY A 103 -17.49 -18.15 11.32
N LEU A 104 -18.22 -17.04 11.15
CA LEU A 104 -17.70 -15.77 10.64
C LEU A 104 -17.53 -14.73 11.73
N PHE A 105 -16.35 -14.14 11.82
CA PHE A 105 -15.99 -13.13 12.81
C PHE A 105 -15.49 -11.89 12.09
N PHE A 106 -16.14 -10.75 12.29
CA PHE A 106 -15.73 -9.48 11.68
C PHE A 106 -15.15 -8.55 12.75
N ALA A 107 -13.91 -8.13 12.58
CA ALA A 107 -13.24 -7.15 13.42
C ALA A 107 -13.31 -5.78 12.73
N ASP A 108 -14.27 -4.95 13.15
CA ASP A 108 -14.62 -3.68 12.50
C ASP A 108 -13.69 -2.51 12.86
N ARG A 109 -13.12 -2.54 14.06
CA ARG A 109 -12.22 -1.53 14.62
C ARG A 109 -11.37 -2.15 15.73
N PHE A 110 -10.37 -1.42 16.23
CA PHE A 110 -9.71 -1.82 17.47
C PHE A 110 -10.74 -1.95 18.61
N ARG A 111 -10.62 -3.03 19.36
CA ARG A 111 -11.38 -3.29 20.59
C ARG A 111 -10.44 -3.86 21.64
N PRO A 112 -10.66 -3.54 22.93
CA PRO A 112 -10.00 -4.23 24.03
C PRO A 112 -10.27 -5.74 24.01
N ALA A 113 -9.43 -6.50 24.71
CA ALA A 113 -9.50 -7.96 24.69
C ALA A 113 -10.86 -8.52 25.18
N ASP A 114 -11.47 -7.91 26.18
CA ASP A 114 -12.77 -8.28 26.74
C ASP A 114 -13.97 -7.91 25.86
N ASP A 115 -13.76 -7.10 24.81
CA ASP A 115 -14.74 -6.74 23.77
C ASP A 115 -14.34 -7.28 22.39
N GLY A 116 -13.65 -8.43 22.33
CA GLY A 116 -13.36 -9.13 21.07
C GLY A 116 -12.09 -8.68 20.35
N GLY A 117 -11.18 -7.97 21.03
CA GLY A 117 -9.82 -7.74 20.55
C GLY A 117 -8.94 -9.00 20.55
N VAL A 118 -9.29 -9.99 21.39
CA VAL A 118 -8.66 -11.32 21.43
C VAL A 118 -9.75 -12.38 21.22
N LEU A 119 -9.58 -13.19 20.18
CA LEU A 119 -10.48 -14.30 19.85
C LEU A 119 -9.81 -15.62 20.20
N THR A 120 -10.59 -16.60 20.66
CA THR A 120 -10.09 -17.93 21.02
C THR A 120 -10.82 -18.99 20.22
N PHE A 121 -10.07 -19.94 19.67
CA PHE A 121 -10.60 -21.07 18.90
C PHE A 121 -9.98 -22.37 19.38
N ASP A 122 -10.78 -23.42 19.49
CA ASP A 122 -10.24 -24.77 19.68
C ASP A 122 -9.69 -25.30 18.35
N ALA A 123 -8.59 -26.03 18.41
CA ALA A 123 -7.94 -26.65 17.26
C ALA A 123 -7.64 -28.13 17.57
N CYS A 124 -7.46 -28.93 16.52
CA CYS A 124 -7.13 -30.36 16.67
C CYS A 124 -8.11 -31.10 17.61
N GLY A 125 -9.42 -30.88 17.44
CA GLY A 125 -10.45 -31.53 18.26
C GLY A 125 -10.55 -31.05 19.71
N GLY A 126 -9.95 -29.90 20.04
CA GLY A 126 -9.97 -29.30 21.38
C GLY A 126 -8.73 -29.55 22.22
N GLU A 127 -7.78 -30.35 21.70
CA GLU A 127 -6.48 -30.59 22.35
C GLU A 127 -5.59 -29.35 22.34
N GLN A 128 -5.69 -28.54 21.28
CA GLN A 128 -4.94 -27.30 21.12
C GLN A 128 -5.89 -26.11 21.10
N ARG A 129 -5.35 -24.92 21.32
CA ARG A 129 -6.13 -23.67 21.30
C ARG A 129 -5.36 -22.56 20.59
N ILE A 130 -6.06 -21.87 19.70
CA ILE A 130 -5.58 -20.66 19.04
C ILE A 130 -6.07 -19.46 19.84
N ARG A 131 -5.15 -18.55 20.19
CA ARG A 131 -5.45 -17.21 20.68
C ARG A 131 -5.04 -16.20 19.62
N LEU A 132 -6.01 -15.51 19.04
CA LEU A 132 -5.80 -14.56 17.96
C LEU A 132 -6.07 -13.14 18.47
N ALA A 133 -5.02 -12.34 18.59
CA ALA A 133 -5.18 -10.89 18.71
C ALA A 133 -5.47 -10.29 17.33
N VAL A 134 -6.50 -9.45 17.24
CA VAL A 134 -6.91 -8.78 16.00
C VAL A 134 -6.71 -7.27 16.11
N LEU A 135 -6.01 -6.69 15.13
CA LEU A 135 -5.78 -5.26 15.02
C LEU A 135 -6.21 -4.77 13.62
N PRO A 136 -7.51 -4.47 13.43
CA PRO A 136 -7.98 -3.78 12.23
C PRO A 136 -7.24 -2.45 12.03
N PHE A 137 -7.35 -1.86 10.84
CA PHE A 137 -6.69 -0.60 10.56
C PHE A 137 -7.07 0.49 11.58
N VAL A 138 -6.06 1.11 12.18
CA VAL A 138 -6.24 2.24 13.11
C VAL A 138 -5.76 3.51 12.41
N HIS A 139 -6.71 4.43 12.16
CA HIS A 139 -6.42 5.69 11.50
C HIS A 139 -5.54 6.59 12.40
N PRO A 140 -4.52 7.28 11.86
CA PRO A 140 -3.60 8.10 12.66
C PRO A 140 -4.24 9.17 13.53
N ASN A 141 -5.33 9.78 13.06
CA ASN A 141 -6.15 10.72 13.83
C ASN A 141 -6.64 10.18 15.18
N HIS A 142 -6.62 8.85 15.40
CA HIS A 142 -6.96 8.26 16.69
C HIS A 142 -5.97 8.63 17.81
N PHE A 143 -4.71 8.88 17.46
CA PHE A 143 -3.65 9.21 18.42
C PHE A 143 -3.33 10.70 18.46
N TRP A 144 -4.00 11.51 17.64
CA TRP A 144 -3.76 12.93 17.47
C TRP A 144 -4.24 13.73 18.68
N GLN A 145 -3.50 13.67 19.80
CA GLN A 145 -3.71 14.52 20.99
C GLN A 145 -2.68 14.40 22.14
N HIS A 146 -1.55 13.70 22.03
CA HIS A 146 -0.80 13.28 23.24
C HIS A 146 0.64 13.75 23.43
N SER A 147 1.21 14.61 22.58
CA SER A 147 2.49 15.22 22.93
C SER A 147 2.53 16.74 22.67
N ALA A 148 2.89 17.49 23.72
CA ALA A 148 3.23 18.90 23.61
C ALA A 148 4.59 19.12 22.89
N THR A 149 5.28 18.04 22.52
CA THR A 149 6.69 18.03 22.10
C THR A 149 7.04 17.02 20.99
N GLY A 150 6.11 16.22 20.48
CA GLY A 150 6.36 15.17 19.48
C GLY A 150 5.71 15.42 18.11
N THR A 151 6.10 14.63 17.12
CA THR A 151 5.50 14.64 15.78
C THR A 151 4.32 13.66 15.70
N SER A 152 3.39 13.90 14.77
CA SER A 152 2.23 13.01 14.53
C SER A 152 2.61 11.55 14.23
N TYR A 153 3.81 11.31 13.71
CA TYR A 153 4.32 9.97 13.42
C TYR A 153 4.82 9.24 14.66
N ALA A 154 5.51 9.95 15.57
CA ALA A 154 5.96 9.39 16.83
C ALA A 154 4.77 9.00 17.72
N ASP A 155 3.74 9.86 17.75
CA ASP A 155 2.49 9.60 18.47
C ASP A 155 1.75 8.37 17.90
N TYR A 156 1.73 8.20 16.57
CA TYR A 156 1.16 7.01 15.93
C TYR A 156 1.91 5.74 16.34
N ALA A 157 3.24 5.74 16.20
CA ALA A 157 4.05 4.57 16.53
C ALA A 157 3.93 4.17 18.01
N GLU A 158 3.91 5.15 18.93
CA GLU A 158 3.71 4.90 20.36
C GLU A 158 2.30 4.39 20.66
N GLY A 159 1.27 5.01 20.07
CA GLY A 159 -0.11 4.55 20.18
C GLY A 159 -0.26 3.10 19.72
N MET A 160 0.28 2.77 18.56
CA MET A 160 0.26 1.41 18.02
C MET A 160 1.00 0.41 18.91
N ARG A 161 2.13 0.78 19.52
CA ARG A 161 2.82 -0.04 20.53
C ARG A 161 1.94 -0.29 21.75
N GLY A 162 1.26 0.75 22.25
CA GLY A 162 0.33 0.65 23.37
C GLY A 162 -0.80 -0.34 23.13
N LEU A 163 -1.48 -0.23 21.97
CA LEU A 163 -2.56 -1.15 21.58
C LEU A 163 -2.07 -2.60 21.44
N GLN A 164 -0.90 -2.81 20.83
CA GLN A 164 -0.29 -4.13 20.71
C GLN A 164 0.07 -4.72 22.07
N ALA A 165 0.64 -3.91 22.97
CA ALA A 165 0.98 -4.34 24.32
C ALA A 165 -0.26 -4.74 25.14
N GLU A 166 -1.37 -4.01 24.99
CA GLU A 166 -2.65 -4.35 25.62
C GLU A 166 -3.14 -5.74 25.18
N LEU A 167 -3.19 -5.99 23.87
CA LEU A 167 -3.60 -7.28 23.31
C LEU A 167 -2.65 -8.41 23.76
N MET A 168 -1.34 -8.15 23.77
CA MET A 168 -0.35 -9.14 24.21
C MET A 168 -0.50 -9.53 25.68
N ARG A 169 -0.77 -8.55 26.55
CA ARG A 169 -1.03 -8.82 27.97
C ARG A 169 -2.22 -9.76 28.13
N ALA A 170 -3.32 -9.47 27.45
CA ALA A 170 -4.52 -10.29 27.50
C ALA A 170 -4.30 -11.70 26.91
N MET A 171 -3.54 -11.82 25.82
CA MET A 171 -3.23 -13.15 25.25
C MET A 171 -2.45 -14.05 26.21
N HIS A 172 -1.60 -13.48 27.07
CA HIS A 172 -0.83 -14.21 28.08
C HIS A 172 -1.62 -14.57 29.34
N GLU A 173 -2.78 -13.94 29.58
CA GLU A 173 -3.60 -14.25 30.74
C GLU A 173 -4.14 -15.69 30.66
N GLY A 174 -3.66 -16.56 31.54
CA GLY A 174 -3.99 -17.98 31.54
C GLY A 174 -3.46 -18.76 30.33
N TYR A 175 -2.39 -18.29 29.69
CA TYR A 175 -1.72 -18.99 28.60
C TYR A 175 -1.12 -20.33 29.06
N ASP A 176 -1.36 -21.38 28.28
CA ASP A 176 -0.80 -22.72 28.50
C ASP A 176 0.21 -23.05 27.36
N PRO A 177 1.52 -23.15 27.63
CA PRO A 177 2.53 -23.36 26.59
C PRO A 177 2.45 -24.73 25.90
N ASP A 178 1.72 -25.70 26.46
CA ASP A 178 1.57 -27.03 25.87
C ASP A 178 0.31 -27.15 24.99
N ARG A 179 -0.61 -26.17 25.11
CA ARG A 179 -1.90 -26.16 24.40
C ARG A 179 -2.07 -24.97 23.47
N ASP A 180 -1.62 -23.80 23.89
CA ASP A 180 -1.98 -22.52 23.29
C ASP A 180 -0.96 -22.08 22.23
N ILE A 181 -1.47 -21.54 21.13
CA ILE A 181 -0.68 -20.83 20.11
C ILE A 181 -1.17 -19.38 20.03
N LEU A 182 -0.22 -18.45 20.07
CA LEU A 182 -0.49 -17.02 19.92
C LEU A 182 -0.36 -16.64 18.45
N LEU A 183 -1.41 -16.04 17.91
CA LEU A 183 -1.44 -15.47 16.57
C LEU A 183 -1.78 -13.98 16.64
N PHE A 184 -1.24 -13.21 15.72
CA PHE A 184 -1.58 -11.80 15.56
C PHE A 184 -2.06 -11.56 14.13
N ALA A 185 -3.22 -10.94 13.95
CA ALA A 185 -3.69 -10.48 12.65
C ALA A 185 -3.79 -8.96 12.67
N ALA A 186 -3.21 -8.29 11.67
CA ALA A 186 -3.24 -6.83 11.61
C ALA A 186 -3.27 -6.30 10.18
N HIS A 187 -3.88 -5.13 10.02
CA HIS A 187 -3.81 -4.36 8.79
C HIS A 187 -2.97 -3.10 9.02
N VAL A 188 -1.67 -3.19 8.71
CA VAL A 188 -0.67 -2.17 9.08
C VAL A 188 0.48 -2.15 8.10
N TYR A 189 1.03 -0.97 7.86
CA TYR A 189 2.28 -0.80 7.13
C TYR A 189 3.49 -1.00 8.07
N VAL A 190 4.38 -1.92 7.73
CA VAL A 190 5.60 -2.22 8.48
C VAL A 190 6.81 -1.70 7.71
N THR A 191 7.67 -0.96 8.40
CA THR A 191 8.88 -0.34 7.80
C THR A 191 9.68 -1.36 7.00
N GLY A 192 10.04 -0.99 5.76
CA GLY A 192 10.83 -1.83 4.85
C GLY A 192 10.03 -2.85 4.04
N ALA A 193 8.69 -2.89 4.16
CA ALA A 193 7.83 -3.64 3.25
C ALA A 193 7.88 -3.04 1.83
N GLN A 194 7.92 -3.90 0.82
CA GLN A 194 7.93 -3.48 -0.58
C GLN A 194 6.50 -3.31 -1.09
N GLY A 195 6.07 -2.07 -1.30
CA GLY A 195 4.81 -1.77 -1.98
C GLY A 195 4.88 -1.98 -3.50
N SER A 196 3.77 -1.67 -4.19
CA SER A 196 3.71 -1.73 -5.65
C SER A 196 4.64 -0.70 -6.31
N ARG A 197 5.30 -1.08 -7.41
CA ARG A 197 6.18 -0.21 -8.20
C ARG A 197 5.37 0.72 -9.10
N GLY A 198 5.27 2.00 -8.73
CA GLY A 198 4.66 3.02 -9.59
C GLY A 198 3.14 3.15 -9.51
N GLY A 199 2.49 2.49 -8.55
CA GLY A 199 1.13 2.81 -8.11
C GLY A 199 1.08 4.12 -7.30
N ARG A 200 -0.12 4.54 -6.87
CA ARG A 200 -0.22 5.59 -5.83
C ARG A 200 0.62 5.12 -4.65
N ALA A 201 1.61 5.92 -4.25
CA ALA A 201 2.35 5.68 -3.03
C ALA A 201 1.33 5.42 -1.92
N VAL A 202 1.45 4.26 -1.26
CA VAL A 202 0.85 4.07 0.07
C VAL A 202 1.31 5.30 0.87
N ASP A 203 0.41 6.00 1.54
CA ASP A 203 0.80 7.15 2.37
C ASP A 203 1.65 6.58 3.52
N ASP A 204 2.95 6.50 3.27
CA ASP A 204 3.99 5.71 3.93
C ASP A 204 4.46 6.33 5.24
N ARG A 205 3.77 7.38 5.68
CA ARG A 205 4.18 8.19 6.83
C ARG A 205 3.72 7.61 8.17
N PHE A 206 2.79 6.66 8.17
CA PHE A 206 2.26 6.01 9.36
C PHE A 206 2.63 4.53 9.38
N GLU A 207 3.88 4.27 9.74
CA GLU A 207 4.47 2.93 9.77
C GLU A 207 4.69 2.41 11.20
N THR A 208 4.78 1.09 11.32
CA THR A 208 5.24 0.39 12.53
C THR A 208 6.58 -0.28 12.24
N GLY A 209 7.60 -0.01 13.05
CA GLY A 209 8.89 -0.73 12.93
C GLY A 209 8.72 -2.24 13.19
N PRO A 210 9.40 -3.13 12.44
CA PRO A 210 9.23 -4.57 12.55
C PRO A 210 9.54 -5.12 13.95
N GLU A 211 10.44 -4.48 14.70
CA GLU A 211 10.78 -4.80 16.08
C GLU A 211 9.65 -4.54 17.08
N ASN A 212 8.65 -3.74 16.69
CA ASN A 212 7.49 -3.40 17.50
C ASN A 212 6.33 -4.40 17.31
N LEU A 213 6.40 -5.26 16.29
CA LEU A 213 5.42 -6.34 16.14
C LEU A 213 5.44 -7.26 17.37
N PRO A 214 4.28 -7.79 17.77
CA PRO A 214 4.19 -8.62 18.95
C PRO A 214 4.96 -9.94 18.79
N GLU A 215 5.48 -10.44 19.91
CA GLU A 215 6.13 -11.74 19.96
C GLU A 215 5.07 -12.85 20.04
N VAL A 216 4.67 -13.32 18.87
CA VAL A 216 3.68 -14.40 18.67
C VAL A 216 4.26 -15.50 17.79
N SER A 217 3.54 -16.61 17.65
CA SER A 217 3.96 -17.71 16.78
C SER A 217 3.92 -17.31 15.30
N TYR A 218 2.89 -16.57 14.89
CA TYR A 218 2.76 -16.04 13.54
C TYR A 218 1.96 -14.72 13.50
N ALA A 219 2.44 -13.76 12.71
CA ALA A 219 1.75 -12.52 12.42
C ALA A 219 1.24 -12.48 10.96
N ALA A 220 -0.08 -12.47 10.81
CA ALA A 220 -0.84 -12.37 9.57
C ALA A 220 -1.09 -10.88 9.24
N LEU A 221 -0.36 -10.33 8.25
CA LEU A 221 -0.43 -8.93 7.91
C LEU A 221 -1.12 -8.69 6.54
N GLY A 222 -1.94 -7.64 6.49
CA GLY A 222 -2.50 -7.04 5.26
C GLY A 222 -2.06 -5.59 5.09
N HIS A 223 -2.52 -4.92 4.01
CA HIS A 223 -2.21 -3.54 3.57
C HIS A 223 -1.20 -3.46 2.40
N ILE A 224 -0.37 -4.50 2.24
CA ILE A 224 0.64 -4.57 1.20
C ILE A 224 0.26 -5.66 0.22
N HIS A 225 -0.04 -5.28 -1.02
CA HIS A 225 -0.49 -6.18 -2.08
C HIS A 225 0.55 -7.21 -2.53
N ARG A 226 1.84 -6.94 -2.26
CA ARG A 226 2.94 -7.84 -2.61
C ARG A 226 3.12 -8.89 -1.52
N PRO A 227 2.96 -10.20 -1.83
CA PRO A 227 3.24 -11.27 -0.89
C PRO A 227 4.72 -11.28 -0.49
N GLN A 228 5.03 -11.13 0.79
CA GLN A 228 6.42 -11.08 1.27
C GLN A 228 6.54 -11.37 2.77
N PRO A 229 7.70 -11.91 3.22
CA PRO A 229 8.02 -11.93 4.65
C PRO A 229 8.40 -10.53 5.15
N VAL A 230 8.12 -10.25 6.41
CA VAL A 230 8.65 -9.06 7.10
C VAL A 230 10.02 -9.40 7.69
N ARG A 231 11.06 -8.68 7.26
CA ARG A 231 12.42 -8.84 7.79
C ARG A 231 12.59 -8.01 9.06
N GLY A 232 13.37 -8.51 10.01
CA GLY A 232 13.65 -7.82 11.28
C GLY A 232 12.56 -7.95 12.35
N ALA A 233 11.45 -8.64 12.06
CA ALA A 233 10.45 -8.95 13.06
C ALA A 233 10.95 -10.00 14.05
N LYS A 234 10.48 -9.91 15.31
CA LYS A 234 10.80 -10.89 16.38
C LYS A 234 10.10 -12.24 16.19
N CYS A 235 9.07 -12.28 15.34
CA CYS A 235 8.28 -13.45 15.02
C CYS A 235 8.23 -13.71 13.51
N ILE A 236 7.67 -14.85 13.10
CA ILE A 236 7.36 -15.08 11.70
C ILE A 236 6.18 -14.20 11.31
N ALA A 237 6.46 -13.14 10.53
CA ALA A 237 5.46 -12.20 10.06
C ALA A 237 5.47 -12.16 8.53
N ARG A 238 4.28 -12.15 7.91
CA ARG A 238 4.14 -12.10 6.44
C ARG A 238 2.95 -11.28 6.01
N TYR A 239 3.13 -10.54 4.93
CA TYR A 239 2.04 -10.05 4.10
C TYR A 239 1.56 -11.18 3.18
N ALA A 240 0.25 -11.47 3.22
CA ALA A 240 -0.34 -12.41 2.25
C ALA A 240 -0.33 -11.83 0.83
N GLY A 241 -0.48 -10.51 0.72
CA GLY A 241 -0.68 -9.83 -0.55
C GLY A 241 -2.11 -9.96 -1.07
N SER A 242 -2.41 -9.20 -2.11
CA SER A 242 -3.67 -9.29 -2.83
C SER A 242 -3.72 -10.60 -3.62
N PRO A 243 -4.92 -11.16 -3.87
CA PRO A 243 -5.06 -12.40 -4.63
C PRO A 243 -4.82 -12.19 -6.13
N LEU A 244 -4.98 -10.96 -6.63
CA LEU A 244 -4.72 -10.56 -8.01
C LEU A 244 -3.81 -9.33 -8.04
N ALA A 245 -3.10 -9.12 -9.16
CA ALA A 245 -2.35 -7.89 -9.38
C ALA A 245 -3.32 -6.69 -9.51
N MET A 246 -3.14 -5.70 -8.65
CA MET A 246 -4.01 -4.52 -8.56
C MET A 246 -3.58 -3.43 -9.53
N ASP A 247 -2.28 -3.36 -9.82
CA ASP A 247 -1.73 -2.46 -10.81
C ASP A 247 -0.58 -3.10 -11.59
N PHE A 248 -0.20 -2.47 -12.71
CA PHE A 248 0.86 -2.99 -13.59
C PHE A 248 2.24 -3.10 -12.90
N GLY A 249 2.51 -2.33 -11.85
CA GLY A 249 3.70 -2.47 -11.01
C GLY A 249 3.83 -3.82 -10.32
N GLU A 250 2.73 -4.56 -10.22
CA GLU A 250 2.64 -5.89 -9.61
C GLU A 250 2.65 -7.02 -10.66
N ALA A 251 2.86 -6.72 -11.95
CA ALA A 251 2.77 -7.70 -13.04
C ALA A 251 3.72 -8.90 -12.88
N ASP A 252 4.90 -8.68 -12.32
CA ASP A 252 5.92 -9.73 -12.12
C ASP A 252 5.75 -10.48 -10.77
N GLU A 253 4.69 -10.18 -10.01
CA GLU A 253 4.48 -10.77 -8.69
C GLU A 253 3.74 -12.10 -8.75
N SER A 254 4.20 -13.07 -7.96
CA SER A 254 3.47 -14.31 -7.73
C SER A 254 2.49 -14.12 -6.59
N LYS A 255 1.21 -13.94 -6.90
CA LYS A 255 0.14 -13.83 -5.89
C LYS A 255 -0.07 -15.16 -5.16
N SER A 256 -0.48 -15.09 -3.89
CA SER A 256 -0.56 -16.27 -3.02
C SER A 256 -1.50 -16.08 -1.85
N VAL A 257 -1.98 -17.20 -1.29
CA VAL A 257 -2.37 -17.27 0.12
C VAL A 257 -1.23 -17.91 0.92
N VAL A 258 -1.26 -17.81 2.25
CA VAL A 258 -0.23 -18.45 3.11
C VAL A 258 -0.88 -19.57 3.91
N ILE A 259 -0.30 -20.77 3.83
CA ILE A 259 -0.63 -21.88 4.72
C ILE A 259 0.39 -21.89 5.84
N VAL A 260 -0.09 -21.87 7.09
CA VAL A 260 0.75 -21.82 8.28
C VAL A 260 0.49 -23.06 9.12
N ASP A 261 1.51 -23.88 9.29
CA ASP A 261 1.51 -24.94 10.30
C ASP A 261 2.17 -24.38 11.57
N ALA A 262 1.46 -24.45 12.69
CA ALA A 262 1.94 -24.03 14.00
C ALA A 262 1.49 -25.08 15.02
N ASP A 263 2.34 -25.42 15.99
CA ASP A 263 2.01 -26.34 17.08
C ASP A 263 2.78 -25.90 18.33
N PRO A 264 2.21 -26.05 19.53
CA PRO A 264 2.88 -25.69 20.77
C PRO A 264 4.27 -26.33 20.86
N GLY A 265 5.27 -25.53 21.23
CA GLY A 265 6.67 -25.97 21.34
C GLY A 265 7.37 -26.35 20.03
N ARG A 266 6.76 -26.14 18.84
CA ARG A 266 7.37 -26.45 17.55
C ARG A 266 7.64 -25.19 16.71
N PRO A 267 8.69 -25.20 15.86
CA PRO A 267 8.92 -24.12 14.91
C PRO A 267 7.74 -23.94 13.96
N VAL A 268 7.29 -22.71 13.78
CA VAL A 268 6.23 -22.36 12.83
C VAL A 268 6.73 -22.46 11.40
N ARG A 269 5.88 -23.00 10.52
CA ARG A 269 6.15 -23.09 9.08
C ARG A 269 5.06 -22.34 8.30
N ALA A 270 5.41 -21.17 7.78
CA ALA A 270 4.53 -20.35 6.95
C ALA A 270 4.93 -20.42 5.47
N LEU A 271 4.16 -21.14 4.66
CA LEU A 271 4.42 -21.36 3.24
C LEU A 271 3.40 -20.68 2.34
N PRO A 272 3.85 -19.80 1.42
CA PRO A 272 3.00 -19.28 0.36
C PRO A 272 2.54 -20.41 -0.57
N ARG A 273 1.23 -20.48 -0.81
CA ARG A 273 0.60 -21.28 -1.88
C ARG A 273 0.22 -20.32 -3.00
N ARG A 274 0.87 -20.48 -4.15
CA ARG A 274 0.64 -19.61 -5.31
C ARG A 274 -0.79 -19.72 -5.82
N LEU A 275 -1.34 -18.60 -6.24
CA LEU A 275 -2.60 -18.49 -6.96
C LEU A 275 -2.30 -18.40 -8.46
N SER A 276 -3.18 -18.97 -9.27
CA SER A 276 -3.00 -19.11 -10.71
C SER A 276 -4.20 -18.66 -11.54
N SER A 277 -5.33 -18.40 -10.89
CA SER A 277 -6.58 -17.98 -11.52
C SER A 277 -6.65 -16.47 -11.75
N GLY A 278 -7.50 -16.08 -12.69
CA GLY A 278 -7.66 -14.70 -13.14
C GLY A 278 -6.63 -14.29 -14.20
N ARG A 279 -7.00 -13.28 -14.99
CA ARG A 279 -6.12 -12.75 -16.04
C ARG A 279 -4.89 -12.09 -15.45
N ARG A 280 -3.73 -12.36 -16.06
CA ARG A 280 -2.45 -11.76 -15.66
C ARG A 280 -2.33 -10.32 -16.16
N LEU A 281 -1.41 -9.58 -15.57
CA LEU A 281 -0.93 -8.31 -16.10
C LEU A 281 0.43 -8.50 -16.74
N ALA A 282 0.73 -7.77 -17.80
CA ALA A 282 2.04 -7.78 -18.43
C ALA A 282 2.44 -6.40 -18.96
N HIS A 283 3.74 -6.21 -19.13
CA HIS A 283 4.31 -5.09 -19.88
C HIS A 283 4.92 -5.61 -21.17
N PHE A 284 4.76 -4.85 -22.23
CA PHE A 284 5.49 -5.05 -23.48
C PHE A 284 6.21 -3.77 -23.86
N PRO A 285 7.54 -3.70 -23.69
CA PRO A 285 8.36 -2.69 -24.32
C PRO A 285 8.85 -3.19 -25.70
N GLY A 286 8.61 -2.41 -26.76
CA GLY A 286 9.10 -2.76 -28.09
C GLY A 286 8.46 -1.93 -29.21
N THR A 287 8.59 -2.39 -30.44
CA THR A 287 7.94 -1.81 -31.63
C THR A 287 6.60 -2.48 -31.92
N LEU A 288 5.78 -1.87 -32.79
CA LEU A 288 4.50 -2.46 -33.19
C LEU A 288 4.67 -3.82 -33.91
N GLU A 289 5.73 -3.99 -34.69
CA GLU A 289 6.02 -5.25 -35.39
C GLU A 289 6.45 -6.37 -34.41
N GLU A 290 7.24 -6.02 -33.40
CA GLU A 290 7.59 -6.95 -32.33
C GLU A 290 6.35 -7.36 -31.51
N LEU A 291 5.42 -6.43 -31.27
CA LEU A 291 4.16 -6.75 -30.60
C LEU A 291 3.34 -7.74 -31.44
N LYS A 292 3.23 -7.52 -32.76
CA LYS A 292 2.55 -8.46 -33.66
C LYS A 292 3.17 -9.85 -33.61
N ALA A 293 4.51 -9.94 -33.61
CA ALA A 293 5.21 -11.21 -33.53
C ALA A 293 5.01 -11.92 -32.18
N ALA A 294 4.87 -11.17 -31.09
CA ALA A 294 4.71 -11.69 -29.73
C ALA A 294 3.25 -11.84 -29.26
N ALA A 295 2.26 -11.44 -30.07
CA ALA A 295 0.86 -11.30 -29.67
C ALA A 295 0.27 -12.52 -28.94
N ALA A 296 0.60 -13.73 -29.42
CA ALA A 296 0.12 -14.98 -28.83
C ALA A 296 0.55 -15.20 -27.36
N GLN A 297 1.61 -14.55 -26.90
CA GLN A 297 2.07 -14.64 -25.51
C GLN A 297 1.18 -13.87 -24.53
N TYR A 298 0.38 -12.91 -25.05
CA TYR A 298 -0.45 -12.01 -24.28
C TYR A 298 -1.95 -12.37 -24.34
N ASP A 299 -2.28 -13.55 -24.88
CA ASP A 299 -3.66 -14.03 -24.85
C ASP A 299 -4.19 -14.13 -23.41
N GLY A 300 -5.43 -13.68 -23.21
CA GLY A 300 -6.04 -13.59 -21.88
C GLY A 300 -5.27 -12.74 -20.85
N THR A 301 -4.38 -11.83 -21.28
CA THR A 301 -3.56 -11.01 -20.38
C THR A 301 -3.86 -9.53 -20.59
N PHE A 302 -4.06 -8.78 -19.51
CA PHE A 302 -4.12 -7.33 -19.60
C PHE A 302 -2.72 -6.78 -19.86
N LEU A 303 -2.55 -6.08 -20.97
CA LEU A 303 -1.26 -5.62 -21.44
C LEU A 303 -1.12 -4.10 -21.33
N LYS A 304 0.00 -3.65 -20.76
CA LYS A 304 0.54 -2.30 -20.93
C LYS A 304 1.58 -2.33 -22.03
N ALA A 305 1.26 -1.78 -23.19
CA ALA A 305 2.16 -1.71 -24.33
C ALA A 305 2.90 -0.37 -24.34
N VAL A 306 4.23 -0.42 -24.26
CA VAL A 306 5.13 0.72 -24.46
C VAL A 306 5.72 0.60 -25.85
N ILE A 307 5.22 1.40 -26.80
CA ILE A 307 5.56 1.27 -28.22
C ILE A 307 6.56 2.34 -28.65
N ALA A 308 7.77 1.92 -29.03
CA ALA A 308 8.83 2.80 -29.51
C ALA A 308 8.63 3.19 -30.97
N GLY A 309 9.01 4.42 -31.30
CA GLY A 309 9.04 4.95 -32.68
C GLY A 309 7.68 5.39 -33.23
N GLU A 310 6.65 5.43 -32.39
CA GLU A 310 5.30 5.83 -32.75
C GLU A 310 4.90 7.09 -31.98
N GLU A 311 4.15 7.98 -32.63
CA GLU A 311 3.55 9.15 -32.00
C GLU A 311 2.21 8.77 -31.32
N PRO A 312 1.77 9.50 -30.29
CA PRO A 312 0.44 9.32 -29.71
C PRO A 312 -0.64 9.75 -30.71
N ASP A 313 -1.19 8.78 -31.45
CA ASP A 313 -2.37 8.95 -32.29
C ASP A 313 -3.41 7.84 -32.01
N GLY A 314 -4.70 8.15 -32.11
CA GLY A 314 -5.81 7.23 -31.88
C GLY A 314 -5.79 6.01 -32.80
N LEU A 315 -5.17 6.12 -33.98
CA LEU A 315 -4.94 5.00 -34.89
C LEU A 315 -4.01 3.93 -34.30
N LEU A 316 -3.03 4.32 -33.45
CA LEU A 316 -2.11 3.38 -32.82
C LEU A 316 -2.83 2.47 -31.83
N SER A 317 -3.68 3.04 -30.97
CA SER A 317 -4.47 2.27 -30.01
C SER A 317 -5.42 1.29 -30.68
N GLN A 318 -6.02 1.66 -31.83
CA GLN A 318 -6.87 0.75 -32.61
C GLN A 318 -6.07 -0.41 -33.18
N LYS A 319 -4.93 -0.15 -33.83
CA LYS A 319 -4.04 -1.21 -34.36
C LYS A 319 -3.59 -2.17 -33.26
N ILE A 320 -3.22 -1.65 -32.10
CA ILE A 320 -2.79 -2.48 -30.95
C ILE A 320 -3.95 -3.34 -30.44
N ALA A 321 -5.16 -2.78 -30.35
CA ALA A 321 -6.34 -3.55 -29.93
C ALA A 321 -6.72 -4.66 -30.93
N GLU A 322 -6.47 -4.49 -32.23
CA GLU A 322 -6.63 -5.55 -33.23
C GLU A 322 -5.60 -6.69 -33.05
N ILE A 323 -4.40 -6.39 -32.55
CA ILE A 323 -3.32 -7.36 -32.33
C ILE A 323 -3.50 -8.07 -30.98
N VAL A 324 -3.71 -7.29 -29.92
CA VAL A 324 -3.92 -7.75 -28.54
C VAL A 324 -5.15 -7.02 -27.99
N PRO A 325 -6.35 -7.63 -28.03
CA PRO A 325 -7.59 -6.99 -27.58
C PRO A 325 -7.57 -6.52 -26.12
N ASN A 326 -6.76 -7.16 -25.28
CA ASN A 326 -6.59 -6.82 -23.87
C ASN A 326 -5.40 -5.86 -23.61
N ALA A 327 -4.87 -5.20 -24.63
CA ALA A 327 -3.94 -4.09 -24.47
C ALA A 327 -4.69 -2.83 -24.05
N ILE A 328 -4.84 -2.67 -22.75
CA ILE A 328 -5.70 -1.65 -22.13
C ILE A 328 -4.98 -0.32 -21.84
N LEU A 329 -3.64 -0.32 -21.88
CA LEU A 329 -2.83 0.87 -21.68
C LEU A 329 -1.74 0.93 -22.75
N VAL A 330 -1.71 2.02 -23.51
CA VAL A 330 -0.75 2.24 -24.58
C VAL A 330 0.06 3.50 -24.28
N ASN A 331 1.37 3.32 -24.18
CA ASN A 331 2.34 4.37 -23.93
C ASN A 331 3.27 4.47 -25.13
N PRO A 332 2.96 5.33 -26.13
CA PRO A 332 3.88 5.59 -27.22
C PRO A 332 5.13 6.30 -26.70
N VAL A 333 6.28 5.88 -27.19
CA VAL A 333 7.57 6.54 -26.98
C VAL A 333 8.02 7.04 -28.34
N PRO A 334 7.91 8.36 -28.60
CA PRO A 334 8.34 8.94 -29.86
C PRO A 334 9.75 8.52 -30.20
N ALA A 335 10.05 8.36 -31.49
CA ALA A 335 11.42 8.28 -31.95
C ALA A 335 12.09 9.60 -31.55
N ARG A 336 12.81 9.60 -30.42
CA ARG A 336 13.81 10.64 -30.20
C ARG A 336 14.83 10.44 -31.32
N GLU A 337 14.73 11.26 -32.38
CA GLU A 337 15.98 11.73 -32.98
C GLU A 337 16.83 12.15 -31.79
N ALA A 338 18.08 11.67 -31.73
CA ALA A 338 19.01 12.18 -30.76
C ALA A 338 19.02 13.70 -30.99
N ALA A 339 18.24 14.44 -30.18
CA ALA A 339 18.59 15.77 -29.83
C ALA A 339 20.00 15.55 -29.32
N ALA A 340 20.98 15.93 -30.13
CA ALA A 340 22.27 16.25 -29.60
C ALA A 340 21.91 17.16 -28.44
N GLU A 341 22.01 16.65 -27.21
CA GLU A 341 22.13 17.52 -26.07
C GLU A 341 23.23 18.45 -26.53
N ALA A 342 22.86 19.70 -26.81
CA ALA A 342 23.83 20.76 -26.81
C ALA A 342 24.28 20.76 -25.35
N VAL A 343 25.23 19.89 -25.04
CA VAL A 343 25.97 19.87 -23.79
C VAL A 343 26.50 21.29 -23.75
N MET A 344 25.89 22.11 -22.90
CA MET A 344 26.49 23.38 -22.54
C MET A 344 27.86 22.99 -21.99
N ASP A 345 28.90 23.46 -22.66
CA ASP A 345 30.30 23.27 -22.28
C ASP A 345 30.55 24.09 -21.01
N GLY A 346 30.05 23.60 -19.87
CA GLY A 346 30.07 24.25 -18.58
C GLY A 346 30.28 23.25 -17.45
N ASP A 347 31.09 23.64 -16.46
CA ASP A 347 31.44 22.83 -15.30
C ASP A 347 30.19 22.53 -14.45
N PRO A 348 29.83 21.25 -14.20
CA PRO A 348 28.62 20.88 -13.46
C PRO A 348 28.57 21.33 -11.98
N GLY A 349 29.61 22.02 -11.50
CA GLY A 349 29.69 22.58 -10.15
C GLY A 349 29.29 24.05 -9.99
N GLU A 350 29.15 24.82 -11.07
CA GLU A 350 28.72 26.23 -11.03
C GLU A 350 27.26 26.35 -11.47
N GLU A 351 26.38 26.77 -10.55
CA GLU A 351 25.04 27.23 -10.95
C GLU A 351 25.21 28.46 -11.85
N PRO A 352 24.68 28.47 -13.08
CA PRO A 352 24.81 29.61 -13.96
C PRO A 352 24.11 30.82 -13.33
N GLU A 353 24.76 31.97 -13.39
CA GLU A 353 24.16 33.24 -12.98
C GLU A 353 22.82 33.45 -13.71
N LEU A 354 21.82 34.00 -13.02
CA LEU A 354 20.45 34.14 -13.53
C LEU A 354 20.36 34.73 -14.96
N PRO A 355 21.15 35.75 -15.35
CA PRO A 355 21.15 36.26 -16.72
C PRO A 355 21.56 35.22 -17.77
N ASP A 356 22.51 34.34 -17.45
CA ASP A 356 23.00 33.30 -18.35
C ASP A 356 22.03 32.14 -18.46
N ALA A 357 21.40 31.74 -17.34
CA ALA A 357 20.29 30.80 -17.34
C ALA A 357 19.10 31.33 -18.17
N PHE A 358 18.79 32.62 -18.05
CA PHE A 358 17.71 33.24 -18.83
C PHE A 358 18.05 33.34 -20.32
N ARG A 359 19.30 33.62 -20.67
CA ARG A 359 19.77 33.59 -22.07
C ARG A 359 19.64 32.19 -22.68
N ALA A 360 20.00 31.14 -21.94
CA ALA A 360 19.84 29.75 -22.37
C ALA A 360 18.37 29.38 -22.59
N TYR A 361 17.48 29.83 -21.70
CA TYR A 361 16.03 29.65 -21.85
C TYR A 361 15.49 30.32 -23.13
N LEU A 362 15.85 31.58 -23.39
CA LEU A 362 15.41 32.28 -24.60
C LEU A 362 15.84 31.54 -25.88
N ALA A 363 17.05 30.97 -25.89
CA ALA A 363 17.51 30.15 -27.00
C ALA A 363 16.69 28.86 -27.17
N SER A 364 16.28 28.21 -26.07
CA SER A 364 15.40 27.02 -26.12
C SER A 364 13.99 27.34 -26.65
N GLU A 365 13.51 28.56 -26.43
CA GLU A 365 12.24 29.08 -26.96
C GLU A 365 12.37 29.64 -28.39
N GLY A 366 13.55 29.51 -29.02
CA GLY A 366 13.80 29.95 -30.39
C GLY A 366 14.04 31.46 -30.55
N VAL A 367 14.21 32.21 -29.45
CA VAL A 367 14.52 33.64 -29.45
C VAL A 367 16.03 33.84 -29.44
N SER A 368 16.59 34.45 -30.49
CA SER A 368 18.04 34.60 -30.66
C SER A 368 18.46 35.95 -31.26
N GLY A 369 19.77 36.23 -31.24
CA GLY A 369 20.35 37.45 -31.79
C GLY A 369 19.99 38.71 -31.00
N ALA A 370 19.84 39.84 -31.70
CA ALA A 370 19.67 41.16 -31.06
C ALA A 370 18.41 41.27 -30.18
N ALA A 371 17.37 40.50 -30.48
CA ALA A 371 16.15 40.47 -29.67
C ALA A 371 16.40 39.82 -28.31
N ALA A 372 17.10 38.68 -28.29
CA ALA A 372 17.47 38.00 -27.05
C ALA A 372 18.38 38.88 -26.18
N GLU A 373 19.41 39.51 -26.77
CA GLU A 373 20.32 40.39 -26.01
C GLU A 373 19.61 41.62 -25.42
N SER A 374 18.66 42.21 -26.15
CA SER A 374 17.87 43.33 -25.63
C SER A 374 16.99 42.89 -24.45
N THR A 375 16.41 41.70 -24.52
CA THR A 375 15.56 41.14 -23.47
C THR A 375 16.37 40.76 -22.23
N VAL A 376 17.54 40.13 -22.39
CA VAL A 376 18.45 39.84 -21.29
C VAL A 376 18.94 41.13 -20.64
N THR A 377 19.29 42.16 -21.42
CA THR A 377 19.70 43.46 -20.87
C THR A 377 18.61 44.11 -20.02
N ALA A 378 17.36 44.10 -20.49
CA ALA A 378 16.23 44.62 -19.72
C ALA A 378 15.97 43.82 -18.43
N PHE A 379 16.09 42.49 -18.51
CA PHE A 379 15.99 41.60 -17.37
C PHE A 379 17.08 41.88 -16.32
N THR A 380 18.34 42.02 -16.73
CA THR A 380 19.46 42.35 -15.84
C THR A 380 19.26 43.73 -15.19
N HIS A 381 18.73 44.71 -15.92
CA HIS A 381 18.42 46.02 -15.35
C HIS A 381 17.38 45.94 -14.22
N LEU A 382 16.28 45.23 -14.46
CA LEU A 382 15.23 45.02 -13.44
C LEU A 382 15.74 44.24 -12.24
N LEU A 383 16.60 43.23 -12.47
CA LEU A 383 17.20 42.44 -11.40
C LEU A 383 18.11 43.30 -10.51
N ASN A 384 18.85 44.25 -11.10
CA ASN A 384 19.69 45.17 -10.34
C ASN A 384 18.87 46.23 -9.59
N GLU A 385 17.77 46.75 -10.17
CA GLU A 385 16.87 47.65 -9.46
C GLU A 385 16.25 47.02 -8.20
N LEU A 386 15.94 45.72 -8.23
CA LEU A 386 15.46 44.97 -7.06
C LEU A 386 16.51 44.82 -5.96
N ASN A 387 17.80 44.82 -6.32
CA ASN A 387 18.90 44.70 -5.35
C ASN A 387 19.34 46.05 -4.77
N ASP A 388 19.02 47.17 -5.43
CA ASP A 388 19.35 48.54 -4.99
C ASP A 388 18.24 49.21 -4.13
N GLU A 389 17.11 48.54 -3.87
CA GLU A 389 16.16 49.00 -2.86
C GLU A 389 16.78 48.82 -1.46
N THR A 390 17.43 49.88 -0.96
CA THR A 390 17.61 50.04 0.49
C THR A 390 16.23 49.99 1.12
N LEU A 391 15.93 48.87 1.80
CA LEU A 391 14.69 48.69 2.55
C LEU A 391 14.50 49.91 3.47
N PRO A 392 13.31 50.55 3.48
CA PRO A 392 13.05 51.63 4.42
C PRO A 392 13.25 51.13 5.85
N PRO A 393 13.84 51.92 6.75
CA PRO A 393 14.10 51.49 8.12
C PRO A 393 12.79 51.01 8.76
N VAL A 394 12.81 49.79 9.31
CA VAL A 394 11.67 49.20 9.99
C VAL A 394 11.66 49.76 11.41
N PRO A 395 10.68 50.60 11.80
CA PRO A 395 10.70 51.26 13.12
C PRO A 395 10.77 50.26 14.29
N ALA A 396 10.26 49.04 14.08
CA ALA A 396 10.34 47.96 15.06
C ALA A 396 11.77 47.40 15.23
N GLU A 397 12.59 47.35 14.17
CA GLU A 397 14.00 46.94 14.29
C GLU A 397 14.83 48.02 14.99
N ASP A 398 14.56 49.30 14.72
CA ASP A 398 15.22 50.41 15.41
C ASP A 398 14.86 50.43 16.90
N MET A 399 13.59 50.19 17.25
CA MET A 399 13.15 50.05 18.64
C MET A 399 13.76 48.83 19.33
N LEU A 400 13.93 47.71 18.61
CA LEU A 400 14.57 46.50 19.13
C LEU A 400 16.07 46.73 19.35
N ARG A 401 16.78 47.38 18.42
CA ARG A 401 18.19 47.77 18.59
C ARG A 401 18.37 48.72 19.78
N ALA A 402 17.53 49.75 19.91
CA ALA A 402 17.58 50.66 21.04
C ALA A 402 17.29 49.96 22.39
N ALA A 403 16.41 48.96 22.41
CA ALA A 403 16.14 48.15 23.60
C ALA A 403 17.31 47.21 23.96
N LEU A 404 18.02 46.68 22.94
CA LEU A 404 19.19 45.82 23.11
C LEU A 404 20.45 46.61 23.51
N GLU A 405 20.59 47.85 23.07
CA GLU A 405 21.68 48.75 23.48
C GLU A 405 21.51 49.25 24.92
N ASN A 406 20.27 49.40 25.41
CA ASN A 406 19.97 49.82 26.78
C ASN A 406 19.94 48.68 27.82
N THR A 407 20.16 47.41 27.44
CA THR A 407 20.03 46.28 28.38
C THR A 407 21.30 45.93 29.16
N TRP A 408 22.42 46.64 28.94
CA TRP A 408 23.71 46.36 29.63
C TRP A 408 24.39 47.56 30.30
N THR A 409 23.67 48.66 30.50
CA THR A 409 24.15 49.79 31.31
C THR A 409 23.11 50.16 32.36
N GLU A 410 22.98 49.35 33.41
CA GLU A 410 22.67 49.79 34.79
C GLU A 410 22.66 48.59 35.76
N ALA A 411 23.85 48.24 36.25
CA ALA A 411 24.07 47.68 37.58
C ALA A 411 25.55 47.91 37.97
N SER A 412 25.86 49.14 38.34
CA SER A 412 26.98 49.47 39.23
C SER A 412 26.42 49.97 40.54
#